data_AF-A0A9Q4DKH2-F1
#
_entry.id   AF-A0A9Q4DKH2-F1
#
_cell.length_a   1.000
_cell.length_b   1.000
_cell.length_c   1.000
_cell.angle_alpha   90.00
_cell.angle_beta   90.00
_cell.angle_gamma   90.00
#
_symmetry.space_group_name_H-M   'P 1'
#
loop_
_entity.id
_entity.type
_entity.pdbx_description
1 polymer ?
#
loop_
_entity_poly.entity_id
_entity_poly.type
_entity_poly.pdbx_seq_one_letter_code
_entity_poly.pdbx_strand_id
1 'polypeptide(L)'
;MTIDHLVTLRIIAKDCHNSKADLFCCFAEFRKDFDIFPRDKLWERLEEITVPPKLRIVVIRLYGTVIAKLKTNEGQSKGIKCNIGV
;
A
#
# COMPACT_ATOMS: atom_id res chain seq x y z
N MET A 1 -1.05 -14.07 -9.56
CA MET A 1 -2.17 -13.54 -8.77
C MET A 1 -3.08 -12.57 -9.52
N THR A 2 -2.66 -11.94 -10.63
CA THR A 2 -3.50 -10.96 -11.36
C THR A 2 -4.35 -11.58 -12.48
N ILE A 3 -3.88 -12.65 -13.11
CA ILE A 3 -4.58 -13.31 -14.23
C ILE A 3 -5.84 -14.01 -13.74
N ASP A 4 -5.77 -14.70 -12.60
CA ASP A 4 -6.91 -15.42 -12.03
C ASP A 4 -8.07 -14.47 -11.73
N HIS A 5 -7.81 -13.31 -11.12
CA HIS A 5 -8.83 -12.30 -10.84
C HIS A 5 -9.45 -11.73 -12.13
N LEU A 6 -8.66 -11.55 -13.19
CA LEU A 6 -9.17 -11.11 -14.50
C LEU A 6 -10.07 -12.17 -15.13
N VAL A 7 -9.66 -13.44 -15.05
CA VAL A 7 -10.46 -14.58 -15.53
C VAL A 7 -11.76 -14.67 -14.74
N THR A 8 -11.72 -14.55 -13.41
CA THR A 8 -12.91 -14.52 -12.55
C THR A 8 -13.85 -13.38 -12.92
N LEU A 9 -13.35 -12.15 -13.08
CA LEU A 9 -14.17 -11.00 -13.48
C LEU A 9 -14.84 -11.25 -14.84
N ARG A 10 -14.12 -11.85 -15.79
CA ARG A 10 -14.65 -12.21 -17.11
C ARG A 10 -15.76 -13.25 -17.02
N ILE A 11 -15.61 -14.26 -16.15
CA ILE A 11 -16.63 -15.28 -15.92
C ILE A 11 -17.90 -14.63 -15.35
N ILE A 12 -17.76 -13.80 -14.31
CA ILE A 12 -18.87 -13.08 -13.68
C ILE A 12 -19.59 -12.19 -14.69
N ALA A 13 -18.84 -11.41 -15.48
CA ALA A 13 -19.43 -10.53 -16.49
C ALA A 13 -20.20 -11.30 -17.57
N LYS A 14 -19.70 -12.46 -17.98
CA LYS A 14 -20.36 -13.32 -18.95
C LYS A 14 -21.65 -13.92 -18.39
N ASP A 15 -21.66 -14.30 -17.12
CA ASP A 15 -22.84 -14.86 -16.47
C ASP A 15 -23.94 -13.82 -16.24
N CYS A 16 -23.59 -12.61 -15.80
CA CYS A 16 -24.51 -11.47 -15.69
C CYS A 16 -25.12 -11.11 -17.06
N HIS A 17 -24.30 -11.08 -18.12
CA HIS A 17 -24.79 -10.84 -19.48
C HIS A 17 -25.81 -11.90 -19.92
N ASN A 18 -25.53 -13.18 -19.66
CA ASN A 18 -26.43 -14.28 -20.04
C ASN A 18 -27.76 -14.26 -19.26
N SER A 19 -27.70 -13.86 -17.99
CA SER A 19 -28.87 -13.75 -17.10
C SER A 19 -29.62 -12.42 -17.24
N LYS A 20 -29.14 -11.50 -18.10
CA LYS A 20 -29.66 -10.12 -18.23
C LYS A 20 -29.68 -9.36 -16.90
N ALA A 21 -28.71 -9.66 -16.02
CA ALA A 21 -28.53 -8.97 -14.76
C ALA A 21 -27.53 -7.81 -14.92
N ASP A 22 -27.79 -6.70 -14.24
CA ASP A 22 -26.87 -5.57 -14.21
C ASP A 22 -25.62 -5.91 -13.38
N LEU A 23 -24.44 -5.64 -13.95
CA LEU A 23 -23.16 -5.78 -13.25
C LEU A 23 -22.62 -4.40 -12.89
N PHE A 24 -22.48 -4.13 -11.59
CA PHE A 24 -21.81 -2.94 -11.09
C PHE A 24 -20.40 -3.30 -10.62
N CYS A 25 -19.38 -2.66 -11.19
CA CYS A 25 -17.98 -2.87 -10.85
C CYS A 25 -17.35 -1.57 -10.35
N CYS A 26 -16.63 -1.64 -9.23
CA CYS A 26 -15.82 -0.55 -8.70
C CYS A 26 -14.35 -0.98 -8.67
N PHE A 27 -13.51 -0.26 -9.40
CA PHE A 27 -12.06 -0.40 -9.29
C PHE A 27 -11.58 0.45 -8.12
N ALA A 28 -11.33 -0.20 -6.98
CA ALA A 28 -10.65 0.43 -5.86
C ALA A 28 -9.14 0.36 -6.11
N GLU A 29 -8.59 1.42 -6.73
CA GLU A 29 -7.15 1.60 -6.80
C GLU A 29 -6.67 2.29 -5.52
N PHE A 30 -5.73 1.65 -4.83
CA PHE A 30 -5.10 2.26 -3.66
C PHE A 30 -4.08 3.32 -4.13
N ARG A 31 -4.32 4.62 -3.85
CA ARG A 31 -3.46 5.74 -4.30
C ARG A 31 -2.15 5.78 -3.51
N LYS A 32 -1.11 5.06 -3.93
CA LYS A 32 0.17 5.01 -3.17
C LYS A 32 -0.08 4.82 -1.66
N ASP A 33 -1.11 4.05 -1.30
CA ASP A 33 -1.63 4.04 0.07
C ASP A 33 -0.70 3.33 1.06
N PHE A 34 0.37 2.70 0.56
CA PHE A 34 1.47 2.21 1.37
C PHE A 34 2.19 3.34 2.14
N ASP A 35 2.19 4.55 1.60
CA ASP A 35 2.80 5.72 2.24
C ASP A 35 1.83 6.46 3.17
N ILE A 36 0.53 6.24 2.98
CA ILE A 36 -0.57 6.94 3.69
C ILE A 36 -1.13 6.09 4.84
N PHE A 37 -0.77 4.80 4.90
CA PHE A 37 -1.29 3.90 5.92
C PHE A 37 -0.91 4.36 7.34
N PRO A 38 -1.88 4.48 8.28
CA PRO A 38 -1.57 4.80 9.67
C PRO A 38 -0.61 3.77 10.25
N ARG A 39 0.58 4.22 10.67
CA ARG A 39 1.65 3.33 11.14
C ARG A 39 1.22 2.51 12.36
N ASP A 40 0.45 3.10 13.26
CA ASP A 40 -0.06 2.43 14.44
C ASP A 40 -0.93 1.21 14.08
N LYS A 41 -1.80 1.37 13.08
CA LYS A 41 -2.61 0.26 12.55
C LYS A 41 -1.76 -0.81 11.89
N LEU A 42 -0.69 -0.42 11.19
CA LEU A 42 0.25 -1.39 10.61
C LEU A 42 0.93 -2.22 11.70
N TRP A 43 1.33 -1.61 12.82
CA TRP A 43 1.93 -2.32 13.95
C TRP A 43 0.96 -3.32 14.56
N GLU A 44 -0.26 -2.88 14.87
CA GLU A 44 -1.34 -3.76 15.36
C GLU A 44 -1.55 -4.96 14.43
N ARG A 45 -1.64 -4.72 13.11
CA ARG A 45 -1.81 -5.81 12.13
C ARG A 45 -0.64 -6.78 12.09
N LEU A 46 0.60 -6.30 12.19
CA LEU A 46 1.78 -7.18 12.26
C LEU A 46 1.78 -8.04 13.53
N GLU A 47 1.16 -7.56 14.61
CA GLU A 47 0.96 -8.34 15.82
C GLU A 47 -0.11 -9.41 15.64
N GLU A 48 -1.27 -9.03 15.09
CA GLU A 48 -2.39 -9.93 14.80
C GLU A 48 -1.99 -11.12 13.93
N ILE A 49 -1.21 -10.90 12.87
CA ILE A 49 -0.75 -11.98 11.99
C ILE A 49 0.48 -12.72 12.54
N THR A 50 0.85 -12.47 13.79
CA THR A 50 1.92 -13.16 14.53
C THR A 50 3.29 -13.05 13.83
N VAL A 51 3.60 -11.90 13.21
CA VAL A 51 4.95 -11.68 12.63
C VAL A 51 6.00 -11.75 13.73
N PRO A 52 7.14 -12.43 13.54
CA PRO A 52 8.22 -12.46 14.53
C PRO A 52 8.70 -11.06 14.95
N PRO A 53 8.97 -10.81 16.25
CA PRO A 53 9.41 -9.49 16.74
C PRO A 53 10.61 -8.91 16.00
N LYS A 54 11.58 -9.76 15.60
CA LYS A 54 12.75 -9.34 14.83
C LYS A 54 12.38 -8.73 13.47
N LEU A 55 11.37 -9.29 12.79
CA LEU A 55 10.89 -8.76 11.52
C LEU A 55 10.07 -7.49 11.71
N ARG A 56 9.25 -7.40 12.78
CA ARG A 56 8.52 -6.17 13.13
C ARG A 56 9.48 -5.00 13.33
N ILE A 57 10.59 -5.20 14.05
CA ILE A 57 11.62 -4.17 14.28
C ILE A 57 12.23 -3.69 12.95
N VAL A 58 12.48 -4.59 12.01
CA VAL A 58 12.99 -4.21 10.68
C VAL A 58 11.99 -3.34 9.94
N VAL A 59 10.71 -3.73 9.92
CA VAL A 59 9.65 -2.95 9.26
C VAL A 59 9.46 -1.58 9.94
N ILE A 60 9.46 -1.51 11.27
CA ILE A 60 9.40 -0.24 12.02
C ILE A 60 10.57 0.66 11.66
N ARG A 61 11.78 0.11 11.50
CA ARG A 61 12.97 0.89 11.08
C ARG A 61 12.91 1.36 9.63
N LEU A 62 12.41 0.54 8.72
CA LEU A 62 12.19 0.92 7.31
C LEU A 62 11.25 2.12 7.18
N TYR A 63 10.27 2.18 8.09
CA TYR A 63 9.28 3.25 8.17
C TYR A 63 9.60 4.33 9.21
N GLY A 64 10.79 4.28 9.81
CA GLY A 64 11.28 5.31 10.73
C GLY A 64 11.47 6.65 10.02
N THR A 65 11.74 7.72 10.78
CA THR A 65 11.87 9.06 10.22
C THR A 65 12.92 9.11 9.11
N VAL A 66 12.46 9.24 7.86
CA VAL A 66 13.32 9.53 6.72
C VAL A 66 13.64 11.03 6.79
N ILE A 67 14.93 11.39 6.82
CA ILE A 67 15.34 12.80 6.75
C ILE A 67 15.81 13.05 5.31
N ALA A 68 15.01 13.77 4.54
CA ALA A 68 15.42 14.23 3.22
C ALA A 68 16.23 15.53 3.33
N LYS A 69 17.24 15.69 2.47
CA LYS A 69 17.95 16.95 2.28
C LYS A 69 17.92 17.29 0.80
N LEU A 70 17.60 18.53 0.47
CA LEU A 70 17.70 19.02 -0.90
C LEU A 70 19.15 19.37 -1.20
N LYS A 71 19.70 18.82 -2.28
CA LYS A 71 21.00 19.25 -2.81
C LYS A 71 20.75 20.31 -3.88
N THR A 72 21.26 21.51 -3.64
CA THR A 72 21.22 22.63 -4.58
C THR A 72 22.65 22.98 -5.02
N ASN A 73 22.78 23.87 -5.99
CA ASN A 73 24.09 24.41 -6.41
C ASN A 73 24.78 25.21 -5.29
N GLU A 74 24.04 25.63 -4.26
CA GLU A 74 24.53 26.38 -3.09
C GLU A 74 24.87 25.47 -1.90
N GLY A 75 24.63 24.16 -2.02
CA GLY A 75 24.90 23.16 -0.97
C GLY A 75 23.68 22.35 -0.55
N GLN A 76 23.79 21.70 0.62
CA GLN A 76 22.72 20.86 1.17
C GLN A 76 21.80 21.67 2.10
N SER A 77 20.49 21.47 1.97
CA SER A 77 19.49 22.06 2.88
C SER A 77 19.54 21.43 4.27
N LYS A 78 18.88 22.09 5.23
CA LYS A 78 18.51 21.45 6.50
C LYS A 78 17.67 20.20 6.25
N GLY A 79 17.76 19.24 7.16
CA GLY A 79 16.99 17.99 7.08
C GLY A 79 15.49 18.24 7.22
N ILE A 80 14.72 17.78 6.25
CA ILE A 80 13.26 17.80 6.26
C ILE A 80 12.80 16.41 6.69
N LYS A 81 11.96 16.33 7.73
CA LYS A 81 11.33 15.06 8.12
C LYS A 81 10.33 14.64 7.05
N CYS A 82 10.58 13.51 6.43
CA CYS A 82 9.68 12.86 5.50
C CYS A 82 8.97 11.74 6.24
N ASN A 83 7.64 11.83 6.29
CA ASN A 83 6.78 10.81 6.84
C ASN A 83 6.18 9.90 5.74
N ILE A 84 6.53 10.16 4.49
CA ILE A 84 6.08 9.45 3.29
C ILE A 84 7.17 8.42 2.96
N GLY A 85 6.78 7.16 2.73
CA GLY A 85 7.69 6.16 2.16
C GLY A 85 8.02 6.51 0.71
N VAL A 86 8.91 5.73 0.10
CA VAL A 86 9.40 5.97 -1.27
C VAL A 86 8.47 5.33 -2.29
#